data_AF-A0A8B6E857-F1
#
_entry.id   AF-A0A8B6E857-F1
#
_cell.length_a   1.000
_cell.length_b   1.000
_cell.length_c   1.000
_cell.angle_alpha   90.00
_cell.angle_beta   90.00
_cell.angle_gamma   90.00
#
_symmetry.space_group_name_H-M   'P 1'
#
loop_
_entity.id
_entity.type
_entity.pdbx_description
1 polymer ?
#
loop_
_entity_poly.entity_id
_entity_poly.type
_entity_poly.pdbx_seq_one_letter_code
_entity_poly.pdbx_strand_id
1 'polypeptide(L)'
;MGARKSTLSSCSSLNISNFVRLFIVSQTELPIILRELLLVKEPPPFLDGDIHNNTYLFSTLRGFELGVIATVRTKQYADFDVALMYKIIRNLNLVPSPTQGWDNRNPPTSTETDIGDDVERIRRIRNDIVHSGNTNITDSELENRFSLFLEIARRLELYLKDGTENMCPE
;
A
#
# COMPACT_ATOMS: atom_id res chain seq x y z
N MET A 1 -33.70 -7.30 -49.62
CA MET A 1 -33.70 -7.73 -48.21
C MET A 1 -32.26 -7.79 -47.74
N GLY A 2 -31.82 -6.72 -47.07
CA GLY A 2 -30.41 -6.51 -46.72
C GLY A 2 -30.03 -7.22 -45.42
N ALA A 3 -28.97 -8.01 -45.47
CA ALA A 3 -28.34 -8.62 -44.31
C ALA A 3 -27.70 -7.51 -43.44
N ARG A 4 -28.17 -7.37 -42.20
CA ARG A 4 -27.49 -6.57 -41.17
C ARG A 4 -26.19 -7.28 -40.80
N LYS A 5 -25.06 -6.77 -41.32
CA LYS A 5 -23.75 -7.03 -40.71
C LYS A 5 -23.71 -6.25 -39.39
N SER A 6 -24.00 -6.92 -38.28
CA SER A 6 -23.68 -6.39 -36.96
C SER A 6 -22.18 -6.47 -36.78
N THR A 7 -21.47 -5.41 -37.16
CA THR A 7 -20.12 -5.17 -36.68
C THR A 7 -20.20 -4.97 -35.17
N LEU A 8 -19.77 -5.98 -34.40
CA LEU A 8 -19.32 -5.75 -33.04
C LEU A 8 -18.21 -4.70 -33.13
N SER A 9 -18.55 -3.47 -32.77
CA SER A 9 -17.56 -2.45 -32.49
C SER A 9 -16.70 -3.01 -31.37
N SER A 10 -15.47 -3.38 -31.72
CA SER A 10 -14.37 -3.55 -30.77
C SER A 10 -14.49 -2.44 -29.73
N CYS A 11 -14.61 -2.83 -28.47
CA CYS A 11 -14.56 -1.89 -27.35
C CYS A 11 -13.19 -1.21 -27.46
N SER A 12 -13.18 0.00 -27.98
CA SER A 12 -12.02 0.86 -28.06
C SER A 12 -11.36 0.84 -26.68
N SER A 13 -10.08 0.48 -26.63
CA SER A 13 -9.23 0.60 -25.44
C SER A 13 -9.61 1.89 -24.70
N LEU A 14 -10.19 1.79 -23.50
CA LEU A 14 -10.55 2.98 -22.74
C LEU A 14 -9.30 3.87 -22.69
N ASN A 15 -9.40 5.09 -23.22
CA ASN A 15 -8.35 6.09 -23.08
C ASN A 15 -8.39 6.62 -21.64
N ILE A 16 -7.93 5.77 -20.71
CA ILE A 16 -7.88 6.08 -19.27
C ILE A 16 -6.77 7.09 -19.05
N SER A 17 -7.09 8.23 -18.41
CA SER A 17 -6.09 9.25 -18.11
C SER A 17 -4.98 8.72 -17.20
N ASN A 18 -3.80 9.32 -17.30
CA ASN A 18 -2.66 8.99 -16.44
C ASN A 18 -2.99 9.12 -14.95
N PHE A 19 -3.81 10.11 -14.58
CA PHE A 19 -4.31 10.23 -13.22
C PHE A 19 -5.12 9.01 -12.78
N VAL A 20 -6.06 8.54 -13.61
CA VAL A 20 -6.87 7.36 -13.27
C VAL A 20 -6.00 6.10 -13.19
N ARG A 21 -4.99 5.98 -14.06
CA ARG A 21 -4.00 4.88 -13.96
C ARG A 21 -3.27 4.89 -12.60
N LEU A 22 -2.76 6.04 -12.17
CA LEU A 22 -2.12 6.19 -10.86
C LEU A 22 -3.11 5.95 -9.71
N PHE A 23 -4.33 6.46 -9.82
CA PHE A 23 -5.37 6.26 -8.83
C PHE A 23 -5.65 4.77 -8.63
N ILE A 24 -5.89 4.02 -9.71
CA ILE A 24 -6.11 2.56 -9.63
C ILE A 24 -4.96 1.88 -8.92
N VAL A 25 -3.71 2.10 -9.36
CA VAL A 25 -2.52 1.47 -8.74
C VAL A 25 -2.38 1.82 -7.26
N SER A 26 -2.70 3.06 -6.87
CA SER A 26 -2.67 3.48 -5.47
C SER A 26 -3.70 2.77 -4.58
N GLN A 27 -4.78 2.25 -5.16
CA GLN A 27 -5.86 1.55 -4.46
C GLN A 27 -5.81 0.03 -4.63
N THR A 28 -5.07 -0.49 -5.61
CA THR A 28 -4.97 -1.94 -5.87
C THR A 28 -3.59 -2.47 -5.52
N GLU A 29 -2.55 -2.05 -6.23
CA GLU A 29 -1.22 -2.65 -6.17
C GLU A 29 -0.43 -2.22 -4.93
N LEU A 30 -0.40 -0.92 -4.59
CA LEU A 30 0.32 -0.46 -3.39
C LEU A 30 -0.20 -1.11 -2.11
N PRO A 31 -1.53 -1.25 -1.91
CA PRO A 31 -2.05 -2.01 -0.79
C PRO A 31 -1.57 -3.46 -0.73
N ILE A 32 -1.39 -4.16 -1.87
CA ILE A 32 -0.95 -5.56 -1.87
C ILE A 32 0.42 -5.68 -1.18
N ILE A 33 1.36 -4.79 -1.50
CA ILE A 33 2.71 -4.82 -0.91
C ILE A 33 2.66 -4.65 0.62
N LEU A 34 1.83 -3.72 1.12
CA LEU A 34 1.66 -3.53 2.56
C LEU A 34 0.94 -4.70 3.24
N ARG A 35 -0.01 -5.35 2.54
CA ARG A 35 -0.69 -6.55 3.05
C ARG A 35 0.29 -7.70 3.20
N GLU A 36 1.17 -7.93 2.24
CA GLU A 36 2.19 -8.97 2.33
C GLU A 36 3.15 -8.74 3.50
N LEU A 37 3.59 -7.49 3.68
CA LEU A 37 4.39 -7.12 4.85
C LEU A 37 3.67 -7.43 6.17
N LEU A 38 2.38 -7.08 6.28
CA LEU A 38 1.58 -7.40 7.46
C LEU A 38 1.42 -8.90 7.66
N LEU A 39 1.13 -9.68 6.61
CA LEU A 39 1.01 -11.14 6.72
C LEU A 39 2.27 -11.79 7.31
N VAL A 40 3.45 -11.25 6.98
CA VAL A 40 4.73 -11.76 7.48
C VAL A 40 5.05 -11.25 8.88
N LYS A 41 4.87 -9.95 9.14
CA LYS A 41 5.34 -9.30 10.39
C LYS A 41 4.31 -9.30 11.51
N GLU A 42 3.03 -9.40 11.17
CA GLU A 42 1.91 -9.35 12.10
C GLU A 42 0.83 -10.33 11.62
N PRO A 43 0.98 -11.65 11.85
CA PRO A 43 -0.02 -12.60 11.37
C PRO A 43 -1.42 -12.32 11.96
N PRO A 44 -2.51 -12.49 11.18
CA PRO A 44 -3.87 -12.13 11.61
C PRO A 44 -4.35 -12.62 12.99
N PRO A 45 -3.92 -13.80 13.51
CA PRO A 45 -4.31 -14.24 14.85
C PRO A 45 -3.77 -13.38 16.00
N PHE A 46 -2.67 -12.66 15.81
CA PHE A 46 -1.99 -11.89 16.86
C PHE A 46 -2.46 -10.43 16.90
N LEU A 47 -2.82 -9.87 15.74
CA LEU A 47 -3.14 -8.46 15.56
C LEU A 47 -4.09 -7.89 16.62
N ASP A 48 -5.20 -8.59 16.89
CA ASP A 48 -6.20 -8.09 17.84
C ASP A 48 -5.59 -7.91 19.24
N GLY A 49 -4.81 -8.87 19.71
CA GLY A 49 -4.13 -8.79 21.00
C GLY A 49 -3.10 -7.65 21.03
N ASP A 50 -2.31 -7.52 19.97
CA ASP A 50 -1.24 -6.52 19.90
C ASP A 50 -1.78 -5.09 19.78
N ILE A 51 -2.91 -4.92 19.08
CA ILE A 51 -3.66 -3.65 19.07
C ILE A 51 -4.18 -3.31 20.48
N HIS A 52 -4.79 -4.26 21.19
CA HIS A 52 -5.31 -4.01 22.54
C HIS A 52 -4.20 -3.70 23.56
N ASN A 53 -3.02 -4.33 23.40
CA ASN A 53 -1.85 -4.05 24.24
C ASN A 53 -1.24 -2.68 23.95
N ASN A 54 -1.40 -2.15 22.74
CA ASN A 54 -0.95 -0.82 22.35
C ASN A 54 -2.05 0.23 22.58
N THR A 55 -2.13 0.74 23.81
CA THR A 55 -3.17 1.71 24.22
C THR A 55 -3.23 2.97 23.34
N TYR A 56 -2.09 3.46 22.86
CA TYR A 56 -2.03 4.59 21.95
C TYR A 56 -2.69 4.26 20.60
N LEU A 57 -2.28 3.16 19.96
CA LEU A 57 -2.87 2.71 18.69
C LEU A 57 -4.37 2.50 18.85
N PHE A 58 -4.78 1.72 19.85
CA PHE A 58 -6.19 1.43 20.12
C PHE A 58 -7.04 2.71 20.23
N SER A 59 -6.55 3.71 20.98
CA SER A 59 -7.26 4.98 21.17
C SER A 59 -7.39 5.84 19.90
N THR A 60 -6.54 5.61 18.90
CA THR A 60 -6.52 6.38 17.63
C THR A 60 -7.33 5.73 16.51
N LEU A 61 -7.78 4.49 16.70
CA LEU A 61 -8.59 3.75 15.73
C LEU A 61 -10.04 4.24 15.76
N ARG A 62 -10.60 4.45 14.56
CA ARG A 62 -12.00 4.83 14.37
C ARG A 62 -12.90 3.61 14.49
N GLY A 63 -14.18 3.81 14.85
CA GLY A 63 -15.13 2.70 14.99
C GLY A 63 -15.25 1.80 13.76
N PHE A 64 -15.17 2.37 12.54
CA PHE A 64 -15.16 1.56 11.33
C PHE A 64 -13.86 0.77 11.13
N GLU A 65 -12.71 1.34 11.53
CA GLU A 65 -11.41 0.65 11.46
C GLU A 65 -11.43 -0.56 12.40
N LEU A 66 -11.96 -0.39 13.62
CA LEU A 66 -12.20 -1.50 14.56
C LEU A 66 -13.14 -2.55 13.98
N GLY A 67 -14.20 -2.12 13.29
CA GLY A 67 -15.12 -3.03 12.59
C GLY A 67 -14.43 -3.87 11.51
N VAL A 68 -13.51 -3.28 10.75
CA VAL A 68 -12.71 -4.00 9.74
C VAL A 68 -11.69 -4.94 10.41
N ILE A 69 -10.99 -4.48 11.45
CA ILE A 69 -10.03 -5.29 12.23
C ILE A 69 -10.71 -6.55 12.80
N ALA A 70 -11.94 -6.44 13.29
CA ALA A 70 -12.69 -7.59 13.80
C ALA A 70 -12.88 -8.73 12.77
N THR A 71 -12.74 -8.44 11.47
CA THR A 71 -12.83 -9.44 10.39
C THR A 71 -11.49 -10.02 9.96
N VAL A 72 -10.37 -9.55 10.53
CA VAL A 72 -9.01 -9.91 10.07
C VAL A 72 -8.75 -11.42 10.13
N ARG A 73 -9.32 -12.13 11.10
CA ARG A 73 -9.11 -13.59 11.24
C ARG A 73 -9.72 -14.39 10.08
N THR A 74 -10.77 -13.88 9.44
CA THR A 74 -11.47 -14.59 8.35
C THR A 74 -11.10 -14.03 6.98
N LYS A 75 -10.89 -12.71 6.89
CA LYS A 75 -10.58 -12.01 5.64
C LYS A 75 -9.12 -11.61 5.49
N GLN A 76 -8.28 -11.93 6.48
CA GLN A 76 -6.91 -11.44 6.55
C GLN A 76 -6.90 -9.91 6.40
N TYR A 77 -5.93 -9.36 5.67
CA TYR A 77 -5.81 -7.93 5.42
C TYR A 77 -6.55 -7.43 4.17
N ALA A 78 -7.44 -8.25 3.59
CA ALA A 78 -8.08 -7.91 2.31
C ALA A 78 -8.87 -6.59 2.37
N ASP A 79 -9.59 -6.35 3.46
CA ASP A 79 -10.46 -5.18 3.63
C ASP A 79 -9.70 -3.96 4.20
N PHE A 80 -8.40 -4.07 4.47
CA PHE A 80 -7.62 -2.98 5.04
C PHE A 80 -7.21 -1.99 3.94
N ASP A 81 -7.38 -0.69 4.21
CA ASP A 81 -6.88 0.38 3.37
C ASP A 81 -5.42 0.76 3.74
N VAL A 82 -4.78 1.57 2.89
CA VAL A 82 -3.38 2.01 3.12
C VAL A 82 -3.23 2.78 4.44
N ALA A 83 -4.24 3.56 4.84
CA ALA A 83 -4.13 4.36 6.06
C ALA A 83 -4.12 3.47 7.30
N LEU A 84 -5.01 2.49 7.35
CA LEU A 84 -5.09 1.53 8.44
C LEU A 84 -3.82 0.68 8.51
N MET A 85 -3.36 0.14 7.37
CA MET A 85 -2.12 -0.64 7.33
C MET A 85 -0.92 0.19 7.78
N TYR A 86 -0.79 1.44 7.31
CA TYR A 86 0.28 2.34 7.75
C TYR A 86 0.23 2.62 9.26
N LYS A 87 -0.96 2.90 9.82
CA LYS A 87 -1.12 3.10 11.27
C LYS A 87 -0.65 1.88 12.06
N ILE A 88 -1.01 0.67 11.64
CA ILE A 88 -0.63 -0.56 12.33
C ILE A 88 0.89 -0.76 12.24
N ILE A 89 1.46 -0.72 11.03
CA ILE A 89 2.90 -0.92 10.79
C ILE A 89 3.74 0.02 11.66
N ARG A 90 3.39 1.31 11.66
CA ARG A 90 4.10 2.32 12.45
C ARG A 90 3.98 2.07 13.94
N ASN A 91 2.76 1.91 14.45
CA ASN A 91 2.54 1.93 15.90
C ASN A 91 2.92 0.61 16.58
N LEU A 92 2.88 -0.51 15.86
CA LEU A 92 3.40 -1.79 16.33
C LEU A 92 4.91 -1.96 16.03
N ASN A 93 5.56 -0.96 15.43
CA ASN A 93 6.99 -0.98 15.08
C ASN A 93 7.39 -2.21 14.24
N LEU A 94 6.57 -2.58 13.25
CA LEU A 94 6.78 -3.78 12.43
C LEU A 94 7.98 -3.67 11.48
N VAL A 95 8.46 -2.45 11.28
CA VAL A 95 9.64 -2.10 10.47
C VAL A 95 10.45 -1.01 11.18
N PRO A 96 11.75 -0.85 10.86
CA PRO A 96 12.53 0.29 11.34
C PRO A 96 11.83 1.61 11.01
N SER A 97 12.01 2.62 11.87
CA SER A 97 11.49 3.95 11.56
C SER A 97 12.16 4.51 10.29
N PRO A 98 11.43 5.26 9.44
CA PRO A 98 12.01 5.95 8.29
C PRO A 98 13.18 6.84 8.72
N THR A 99 14.13 7.06 7.83
CA THR A 99 15.31 7.92 8.06
C THR A 99 14.91 9.33 8.47
N GLN A 100 13.87 9.88 7.82
CA GLN A 100 13.31 11.19 8.16
C GLN A 100 12.29 11.14 9.30
N GLY A 101 11.95 9.95 9.79
CA GLY A 101 10.89 9.72 10.76
C GLY A 101 9.49 9.70 10.16
N TRP A 102 8.54 9.15 10.91
CA TRP A 102 7.14 9.05 10.52
C TRP A 102 6.44 10.40 10.46
N ASP A 103 5.61 10.61 9.43
CA ASP A 103 4.86 11.86 9.21
C ASP A 103 5.72 13.14 9.23
N ASN A 104 7.01 13.05 8.93
CA ASN A 104 7.87 14.23 8.81
C ASN A 104 7.35 15.16 7.71
N ARG A 105 7.70 16.44 7.71
CA ARG A 105 7.40 17.30 6.57
C ARG A 105 8.16 16.85 5.31
N ASN A 106 9.42 16.44 5.48
CA ASN A 106 10.29 16.05 4.40
C ASN A 106 10.07 14.56 4.05
N PRO A 107 9.82 14.22 2.78
CA PRO A 107 9.77 12.84 2.35
C PRO A 107 11.17 12.22 2.36
N PRO A 108 11.28 10.89 2.50
CA PRO A 108 12.52 10.18 2.24
C PRO A 108 13.06 10.48 0.83
N THR A 109 14.34 10.85 0.74
CA THR A 109 15.10 11.13 -0.48
C THR A 109 15.34 9.86 -1.30
N SER A 110 15.72 9.95 -2.57
CA SER A 110 15.94 8.74 -3.41
C SER A 110 17.03 7.80 -2.91
N THR A 111 17.94 8.27 -2.05
CA THR A 111 19.04 7.47 -1.47
C THR A 111 18.68 6.80 -0.15
N GLU A 112 17.57 7.18 0.49
CA GLU A 112 17.11 6.63 1.78
C GLU A 112 16.23 5.41 1.54
N THR A 113 16.84 4.25 1.28
CA THR A 113 16.13 3.09 0.75
C THR A 113 15.76 2.04 1.80
N ASP A 114 15.66 2.43 3.08
CA ASP A 114 15.23 1.51 4.13
C ASP A 114 13.73 1.20 4.02
N ILE A 115 13.30 0.08 4.60
CA ILE A 115 11.91 -0.37 4.50
C ILE A 115 10.93 0.59 5.16
N GLY A 116 11.33 1.22 6.27
CA GLY A 116 10.55 2.30 6.87
C GLY A 116 10.32 3.45 5.89
N ASP A 117 11.36 3.85 5.16
CA ASP A 117 11.27 4.90 4.15
C ASP A 117 10.32 4.54 3.01
N ASP A 118 10.33 3.28 2.57
CA ASP A 118 9.43 2.80 1.52
C ASP A 118 7.96 2.75 1.97
N VAL A 119 7.69 2.33 3.21
CA VAL A 119 6.35 2.41 3.80
C VAL A 119 5.85 3.87 3.84
N GLU A 120 6.71 4.80 4.21
CA GLU A 120 6.40 6.23 4.22
C GLU A 120 6.20 6.80 2.80
N ARG A 121 6.98 6.35 1.81
CA ARG A 121 6.76 6.71 0.39
C ARG A 121 5.40 6.24 -0.12
N ILE A 122 5.01 4.99 0.18
CA ILE A 122 3.71 4.45 -0.23
C ILE A 122 2.57 5.32 0.33
N ARG A 123 2.62 5.67 1.62
CA ARG A 123 1.63 6.55 2.25
C ARG A 123 1.55 7.90 1.53
N ARG A 124 2.69 8.54 1.28
CA ARG A 124 2.74 9.84 0.61
C ARG A 124 2.20 9.80 -0.79
N ILE A 125 2.63 8.82 -1.60
CA ILE A 125 2.16 8.72 -2.98
C ILE A 125 0.64 8.51 -3.01
N ARG A 126 0.11 7.65 -2.14
CA ARG A 126 -1.34 7.47 -2.03
C ARG A 126 -2.04 8.77 -1.66
N ASN A 127 -1.53 9.49 -0.65
CA ASN A 127 -2.13 10.74 -0.20
C ASN A 127 -2.07 11.84 -1.27
N ASP A 128 -0.94 11.98 -1.95
CA ASP A 128 -0.76 12.92 -3.06
C ASP A 128 -1.81 12.66 -4.14
N ILE A 129 -2.02 11.39 -4.53
CA ILE A 129 -2.97 11.02 -5.59
C ILE A 129 -4.43 11.24 -5.13
N VAL A 130 -4.79 10.76 -3.94
CA VAL A 130 -6.18 10.82 -3.42
C VAL A 130 -6.61 12.26 -3.13
N HIS A 131 -5.69 13.12 -2.71
CA HIS A 131 -5.97 14.52 -2.39
C HIS A 131 -5.56 15.49 -3.50
N SER A 132 -5.11 14.99 -4.66
CA SER A 132 -4.74 15.85 -5.77
C SER A 132 -5.97 16.59 -6.30
N GLY A 133 -5.92 17.92 -6.28
CA GLY A 133 -6.84 18.77 -7.04
C GLY A 133 -6.50 18.84 -8.52
N ASN A 134 -5.34 18.32 -8.93
CA ASN A 134 -4.85 18.33 -10.30
C ASN A 134 -4.82 16.91 -10.88
N THR A 135 -5.65 16.66 -11.90
CA THR A 135 -5.72 15.37 -12.61
C THR A 135 -4.91 15.36 -13.90
N ASN A 136 -4.20 16.44 -14.22
CA ASN A 136 -3.34 16.52 -15.39
C ASN A 136 -1.95 15.95 -15.08
N ILE A 137 -1.81 14.64 -15.30
CA ILE A 137 -0.56 13.89 -15.12
C ILE A 137 0.07 13.65 -16.49
N THR A 138 1.31 14.10 -16.65
CA THR A 138 2.08 13.88 -17.89
C THR A 138 2.55 12.43 -18.00
N ASP A 139 2.90 11.98 -19.22
CA ASP A 139 3.44 10.63 -19.41
C ASP A 139 4.75 10.42 -18.63
N SER A 140 5.63 11.43 -18.60
CA SER A 140 6.87 11.36 -17.84
C SER A 140 6.62 11.26 -16.33
N GLU A 141 5.63 12.00 -15.80
CA GLU A 141 5.26 11.88 -14.39
C GLU A 141 4.69 10.49 -14.06
N LEU A 142 3.86 9.95 -14.95
CA LEU A 142 3.35 8.59 -14.85
C LEU A 142 4.52 7.60 -14.79
N GLU A 143 5.44 7.64 -15.75
CA GLU A 143 6.59 6.74 -15.83
C GLU A 143 7.49 6.82 -14.58
N ASN A 144 7.74 8.02 -14.06
CA ASN A 144 8.53 8.21 -12.86
C ASN A 144 7.86 7.60 -11.62
N ARG A 145 6.55 7.78 -11.45
CA ARG A 145 5.78 7.21 -10.34
C ARG A 145 5.75 5.68 -10.42
N PHE A 146 5.54 5.11 -11.61
CA PHE A 146 5.58 3.67 -11.81
C PHE A 146 6.97 3.07 -11.57
N SER A 147 8.03 3.74 -12.01
CA SER A 147 9.41 3.32 -11.74
C SER A 147 9.69 3.28 -10.24
N LEU A 148 9.26 4.31 -9.51
CA LEU A 148 9.36 4.34 -8.05
C LEU A 148 8.57 3.21 -7.39
N PHE A 149 7.36 2.89 -7.86
CA PHE A 149 6.59 1.76 -7.34
C PHE A 149 7.30 0.43 -7.54
N LEU A 150 7.89 0.21 -8.72
CA LEU A 150 8.64 -1.01 -9.01
C LEU A 150 9.89 -1.12 -8.12
N GLU A 151 10.58 -0.02 -7.88
CA GLU A 151 11.74 0.00 -6.97
C GLU A 151 11.34 -0.32 -5.53
N ILE A 152 10.27 0.28 -5.02
CA ILE A 152 9.71 -0.01 -3.70
C ILE A 152 9.33 -1.49 -3.58
N ALA A 153 8.58 -2.01 -4.56
CA ALA A 153 8.15 -3.40 -4.58
C ALA A 153 9.36 -4.35 -4.53
N ARG A 154 10.39 -4.10 -5.35
CA ARG A 154 11.62 -4.91 -5.35
C ARG A 154 12.33 -4.90 -4.00
N ARG A 155 12.47 -3.75 -3.36
CA ARG A 155 13.12 -3.66 -2.04
C ARG A 155 12.33 -4.38 -0.95
N LEU A 156 11.00 -4.23 -0.95
CA LEU A 156 10.12 -4.96 -0.03
C LEU A 156 10.16 -6.47 -0.25
N GLU A 157 10.11 -6.93 -1.50
CA GLU A 157 10.28 -8.36 -1.81
C GLU A 157 11.61 -8.93 -1.30
N LEU A 158 12.72 -8.20 -1.48
CA LEU A 158 14.03 -8.62 -0.97
C LEU A 158 14.05 -8.68 0.55
N TYR A 159 13.49 -7.68 1.24
CA TYR A 159 13.39 -7.66 2.69
C TYR A 159 12.55 -8.81 3.25
N LEU A 160 11.45 -9.15 2.59
CA LEU A 160 10.60 -10.26 3.02
C LEU A 160 11.31 -11.61 2.82
N LYS A 161 12.10 -11.77 1.75
CA LYS A 161 12.88 -13.00 1.50
C LYS A 161 14.00 -13.19 2.53
N ASP A 162 14.76 -12.14 2.83
CA ASP A 162 15.84 -12.17 3.83
C ASP A 162 15.33 -12.53 5.23
N GLY A 163 14.11 -12.09 5.56
CA GLY A 163 13.43 -12.48 6.80
C GLY A 163 13.03 -13.97 6.87
N THR A 164 12.83 -14.63 5.74
CA THR A 164 12.37 -16.03 5.67
C THR A 164 13.50 -17.07 5.67
N GLU A 165 14.71 -16.71 5.22
CA GLU A 165 15.86 -17.63 5.22
C GLU A 165 16.36 -17.97 6.63
N ASN A 166 16.00 -17.15 7.63
CA ASN A 166 16.35 -17.35 9.05
C ASN A 166 15.30 -18.14 9.86
N MET A 167 14.27 -18.71 9.22
CA MET A 167 13.16 -19.41 9.89
C MET A 167 13.06 -20.92 9.60
N CYS A 168 14.04 -21.52 8.90
CA CYS A 168 14.15 -22.99 8.84
C CYS A 168 14.94 -23.52 10.04
N PRO A 169 14.32 -24.25 10.99
CA PRO A 169 15.09 -25.06 11.92
C PRO A 169 15.64 -26.28 11.18
N GLU A 170 16.91 -26.61 11.41
CA GLU A 170 17.45 -27.96 11.15
C GLU A 170 16.71 -29.02 11.97
#